data_AF-A0A3D0T233-F1
#
_entry.id   AF-A0A3D0T233-F1
#
_cell.length_a   1.000
_cell.length_b   1.000
_cell.length_c   1.000
_cell.angle_alpha   90.00
_cell.angle_beta   90.00
_cell.angle_gamma   90.00
#
_symmetry.space_group_name_H-M   'P 1'
#
loop_
_entity.id
_entity.type
_entity.pdbx_description
1 polymer ?
#
loop_
_entity_poly.entity_id
_entity_poly.type
_entity_poly.pdbx_seq_one_letter_code
_entity_poly.pdbx_strand_id
1 'polypeptide(L)'
;LREAHDACLPLLSEYGTWVGQHEGLFQAYKALRDSDEYLQLDESQRKVIDNTLRDFTLSGVALPPEKKQRFAQIQARLSELSSTFSNNVMDATMGWTKHITDESELAGLPESALAAAQQAAHQK
;
A
#
# COMPACT_ATOMS: atom_id res chain seq x y z
N LEU A 1 -7.47 15.93 4.93
CA LEU A 1 -6.84 14.59 5.13
C LEU A 1 -6.08 14.11 3.89
N ARG A 2 -6.69 14.11 2.69
CA ARG A 2 -6.01 13.70 1.43
C ARG A 2 -4.71 14.47 1.14
N GLU A 3 -4.74 15.80 1.20
CA GLU A 3 -3.55 16.63 0.98
C GLU A 3 -2.40 16.33 1.98
N ALA A 4 -2.73 16.18 3.26
CA ALA A 4 -1.75 15.82 4.28
C ALA A 4 -1.17 14.42 4.07
N HIS A 5 -2.00 13.45 3.66
CA HIS A 5 -1.55 12.11 3.29
C HIS A 5 -0.58 12.16 2.11
N ASP A 6 -0.97 12.84 1.02
CA ASP A 6 -0.18 12.92 -0.20
C ASP A 6 1.15 13.68 0.00
N ALA A 7 1.18 14.66 0.89
CA ALA A 7 2.41 15.35 1.28
C ALA A 7 3.41 14.43 2.02
N CYS A 8 2.93 13.43 2.75
CA CYS A 8 3.79 12.48 3.49
C CYS A 8 4.26 11.29 2.63
N LEU A 9 3.54 10.94 1.55
CA LEU A 9 3.86 9.78 0.71
C LEU A 9 5.30 9.75 0.18
N PRO A 10 5.87 10.86 -0.33
CA PRO A 10 7.26 10.85 -0.81
C PRO A 10 8.25 10.47 0.29
N LEU A 11 8.10 11.04 1.48
CA LEU A 11 8.97 10.79 2.63
C LEU A 11 8.89 9.32 3.10
N LEU A 12 7.68 8.77 3.13
CA LEU A 12 7.46 7.37 3.51
C LEU A 12 8.05 6.39 2.47
N SER A 13 7.87 6.69 1.18
CA SER A 13 8.39 5.86 0.08
C SER A 13 9.92 5.90 0.02
N GLU A 14 10.50 7.09 0.21
CA GLU A 14 11.95 7.29 0.29
C GLU A 14 12.54 6.53 1.47
N TYR A 15 11.98 6.71 2.67
CA TYR A 15 12.44 6.02 3.86
C TYR A 15 12.34 4.50 3.73
N GLY A 16 11.20 3.98 3.24
CA GLY A 16 11.01 2.54 3.02
C GLY A 16 12.03 1.95 2.04
N THR A 17 12.30 2.66 0.94
CA THR A 17 13.31 2.25 -0.04
C THR A 17 14.71 2.28 0.57
N TRP A 18 15.04 3.35 1.31
CA TRP A 18 16.33 3.50 1.97
C TRP A 18 16.58 2.36 2.97
N VAL A 19 15.60 2.07 3.85
CA VAL A 19 15.70 0.97 4.81
C VAL A 19 15.88 -0.35 4.07
N GLY A 20 15.06 -0.63 3.06
CA GLY A 20 15.13 -1.87 2.27
C GLY A 20 16.43 -2.04 1.46
N GLN A 21 17.19 -0.97 1.23
CA GLN A 21 18.48 -1.00 0.53
C GLN A 21 19.69 -0.77 1.45
N HIS A 22 19.46 -0.70 2.76
CA HIS A 22 20.51 -0.41 3.73
C HIS A 22 21.48 -1.60 3.88
N GLU A 23 22.66 -1.47 3.28
CA GLU A 23 23.66 -2.55 3.24
C GLU A 23 24.10 -3.01 4.62
N GLY A 24 24.31 -2.09 5.57
CA GLY A 24 24.72 -2.45 6.92
C GLY A 24 23.68 -3.28 7.68
N LEU A 25 22.39 -3.05 7.42
CA LEU A 25 21.32 -3.82 8.05
C LEU A 25 21.23 -5.19 7.40
N PHE A 26 21.27 -5.24 6.06
CA PHE A 26 21.32 -6.50 5.33
C PHE A 26 22.48 -7.39 5.77
N GLN A 27 23.69 -6.84 5.91
CA GLN A 27 24.86 -7.61 6.38
C GLN A 27 24.70 -8.08 7.82
N ALA A 28 24.09 -7.28 8.71
CA ALA A 28 23.82 -7.71 10.08
C ALA A 28 22.86 -8.89 10.14
N TYR A 29 21.75 -8.84 9.39
CA TYR A 29 20.81 -9.96 9.28
C TYR A 29 21.45 -11.19 8.64
N LYS A 30 22.32 -10.99 7.65
CA LYS A 30 23.02 -12.08 6.96
C LYS A 30 24.03 -12.74 7.91
N ALA A 31 24.80 -11.96 8.65
CA ALA A 31 25.72 -12.48 9.66
C ALA A 31 24.98 -13.29 10.72
N LEU A 32 23.83 -12.80 11.21
CA LEU A 32 23.00 -13.55 12.16
C LEU A 32 22.46 -14.85 11.52
N ARG A 33 22.04 -14.81 10.26
CA ARG A 33 21.55 -16.00 9.55
C ARG A 33 22.62 -17.07 9.35
N ASP A 34 23.87 -16.64 9.15
CA ASP A 34 25.02 -17.51 8.89
C ASP A 34 25.73 -17.97 10.18
N SER A 35 25.26 -17.54 11.36
CA SER A 35 25.88 -17.86 12.65
C SER A 35 25.26 -19.06 13.36
N ASP A 36 25.98 -19.61 14.35
CA ASP A 36 25.50 -20.75 15.15
C ASP A 36 24.28 -20.39 16.00
N GLU A 37 24.12 -19.12 16.37
CA GLU A 37 22.95 -18.62 17.12
C GLU A 37 21.65 -18.85 16.35
N TYR A 38 21.65 -18.74 15.01
CA TYR A 38 20.45 -19.01 14.20
C TYR A 38 19.92 -20.43 14.38
N LEU A 39 20.81 -21.40 14.61
CA LEU A 39 20.43 -22.80 14.85
C LEU A 39 19.69 -22.98 16.19
N GLN A 40 19.90 -22.07 17.14
CA GLN A 40 19.27 -22.10 18.46
C GLN A 40 17.94 -21.34 18.53
N LEU A 41 17.61 -20.58 17.48
CA LEU A 41 16.35 -19.82 17.43
C LEU A 41 15.13 -20.73 17.28
N ASP A 42 13.96 -20.24 17.66
CA ASP A 42 12.71 -20.94 17.33
C ASP A 42 12.30 -20.72 15.86
N GLU A 43 11.27 -21.44 15.42
CA GLU A 43 10.79 -21.35 14.03
C GLU A 43 10.34 -19.94 13.65
N SER A 44 9.65 -19.24 14.56
CA SER A 44 9.11 -17.91 14.30
C SER A 44 10.22 -16.88 14.12
N GLN A 45 11.25 -16.96 14.97
CA GLN A 45 12.44 -16.10 14.91
C GLN A 45 13.24 -16.33 13.63
N ARG A 46 13.50 -17.60 13.27
CA ARG A 46 14.15 -17.94 11.99
C ARG A 46 13.35 -17.40 10.81
N LYS A 47 12.02 -17.56 10.83
CA LYS A 47 11.14 -17.10 9.75
C LYS A 47 11.20 -15.58 9.56
N VAL A 48 11.25 -14.81 10.65
CA VAL A 48 11.40 -13.35 10.58
C VAL A 48 12.73 -12.98 9.94
N ILE A 49 13.84 -13.61 10.32
CA ILE A 49 15.16 -13.36 9.74
C ILE A 49 15.18 -13.70 8.24
N ASP A 50 14.69 -14.88 7.86
CA ASP A 50 14.69 -15.33 6.47
C ASP A 50 13.80 -14.44 5.58
N ASN A 51 12.61 -14.06 6.08
CA ASN A 51 11.75 -13.12 5.38
C ASN A 51 12.41 -11.75 5.24
N THR A 52 13.06 -11.25 6.29
CA THR A 52 13.73 -9.95 6.26
C THR A 52 14.86 -9.93 5.22
N LEU A 53 15.68 -10.99 5.14
CA LEU A 53 16.72 -11.14 4.11
C LEU A 53 16.16 -11.22 2.70
N ARG A 54 15.06 -11.95 2.51
CA ARG A 54 14.34 -11.98 1.24
C ARG A 54 13.85 -10.58 0.86
N ASP A 55 13.28 -9.86 1.80
CA ASP A 55 12.66 -8.55 1.54
C ASP A 55 13.74 -7.48 1.25
N PHE A 56 14.92 -7.53 1.88
CA PHE A 56 16.11 -6.76 1.47
C PHE A 56 16.52 -7.06 0.01
N THR A 57 16.52 -8.34 -0.37
CA THR A 57 16.87 -8.76 -1.73
C THR A 57 15.85 -8.24 -2.75
N LEU A 58 14.56 -8.36 -2.45
CA LEU A 58 13.47 -7.84 -3.28
C LEU A 58 13.46 -6.32 -3.37
N SER A 59 13.98 -5.64 -2.34
CA SER A 59 14.19 -4.18 -2.32
C SER A 59 15.41 -3.74 -3.13
N GLY A 60 16.18 -4.68 -3.69
CA GLY A 60 17.32 -4.40 -4.56
C GLY A 60 18.61 -4.05 -3.81
N VAL A 61 18.79 -4.50 -2.56
CA VAL A 61 20.00 -4.20 -1.76
C VAL A 61 21.31 -4.59 -2.47
N ALA A 62 21.29 -5.61 -3.33
CA ALA A 62 22.46 -6.09 -4.08
C ALA A 62 22.65 -5.42 -5.45
N LEU A 63 21.78 -4.48 -5.83
CA LEU A 63 21.89 -3.78 -7.11
C LEU A 63 23.09 -2.81 -7.10
N PRO A 64 23.74 -2.56 -8.25
CA PRO A 64 24.72 -1.49 -8.36
C PRO A 64 24.06 -0.11 -8.13
N PRO A 65 24.83 0.92 -7.73
CA PRO A 65 24.29 2.23 -7.32
C PRO A 65 23.30 2.86 -8.32
N GLU A 66 23.61 2.82 -9.62
CA GLU A 66 22.72 3.35 -10.67
C GLU A 66 21.36 2.63 -10.70
N LYS A 67 21.36 1.30 -10.53
CA LYS A 67 20.13 0.51 -10.50
C LYS A 67 19.37 0.69 -9.19
N LYS A 68 20.06 0.93 -8.06
CA LYS A 68 19.42 1.33 -6.79
C LYS A 68 18.68 2.66 -6.93
N GLN A 69 19.31 3.65 -7.55
CA GLN A 69 18.67 4.94 -7.83
C GLN A 69 17.44 4.78 -8.72
N ARG A 70 17.55 3.99 -9.80
CA ARG A 70 16.40 3.70 -10.67
C ARG A 70 15.27 2.98 -9.92
N PHE A 71 15.59 2.03 -9.05
CA PHE A 71 14.62 1.35 -8.22
C PHE A 71 13.87 2.34 -7.32
N ALA A 72 14.58 3.26 -6.65
CA ALA A 72 13.97 4.28 -5.80
C ALA A 72 13.01 5.19 -6.57
N GLN A 73 13.37 5.61 -7.79
CA GLN A 73 12.47 6.37 -8.66
C GLN A 73 11.20 5.59 -9.03
N ILE A 74 11.34 4.29 -9.29
CA ILE A 74 10.19 3.42 -9.60
C ILE A 74 9.29 3.29 -8.37
N GLN A 75 9.84 3.06 -7.17
CA GLN A 75 9.05 2.95 -5.95
C GLN A 75 8.29 4.25 -5.64
N ALA A 76 8.95 5.40 -5.74
CA ALA A 76 8.31 6.69 -5.55
C ALA A 76 7.15 6.89 -6.53
N ARG A 77 7.36 6.57 -7.82
CA ARG A 77 6.31 6.70 -8.84
C ARG A 77 5.15 5.72 -8.61
N LEU A 78 5.44 4.50 -8.16
CA LEU A 78 4.40 3.53 -7.82
C LEU A 78 3.54 4.02 -6.65
N SER A 79 4.16 4.54 -5.57
CA SER A 79 3.44 5.09 -4.43
C SER A 79 2.49 6.23 -4.84
N GLU A 80 2.97 7.15 -5.68
CA GLU A 80 2.17 8.26 -6.24
C GLU A 80 0.97 7.75 -7.06
N LEU A 81 1.23 6.80 -7.97
CA LEU A 81 0.19 6.23 -8.83
C LEU A 81 -0.87 5.46 -8.03
N SER A 82 -0.46 4.71 -7.01
CA SER A 82 -1.39 3.99 -6.13
C SER A 82 -2.31 4.94 -5.35
N SER A 83 -1.78 6.07 -4.85
CA SER A 83 -2.60 7.09 -4.19
C SER A 83 -3.56 7.74 -5.19
N THR A 84 -3.06 8.13 -6.36
CA THR A 84 -3.88 8.74 -7.42
C THR A 84 -5.00 7.82 -7.86
N PHE A 85 -4.71 6.54 -8.07
CA PHE A 85 -5.73 5.55 -8.41
C PHE A 85 -6.81 5.44 -7.34
N SER A 86 -6.41 5.33 -6.07
CA SER A 86 -7.34 5.22 -4.94
C SER A 86 -8.23 6.46 -4.82
N ASN A 87 -7.65 7.65 -4.99
CA ASN A 87 -8.38 8.91 -5.00
C ASN A 87 -9.37 8.98 -6.16
N ASN A 88 -8.96 8.60 -7.38
CA ASN A 88 -9.82 8.58 -8.55
C ASN A 88 -11.00 7.62 -8.40
N VAL A 89 -10.78 6.42 -7.85
CA VAL A 89 -11.87 5.46 -7.58
C VAL A 89 -12.86 6.02 -6.57
N MET A 90 -12.36 6.65 -5.49
CA MET A 90 -13.21 7.27 -4.48
C MET A 90 -14.03 8.43 -5.08
N ASP A 91 -13.39 9.30 -5.86
CA ASP A 91 -14.04 10.45 -6.49
C ASP A 91 -15.07 10.02 -7.54
N ALA A 92 -14.78 8.98 -8.33
CA ALA A 92 -15.73 8.39 -9.27
C ALA A 92 -16.94 7.78 -8.56
N THR A 93 -16.72 7.10 -7.44
CA THR A 93 -17.79 6.48 -6.65
C THR A 93 -18.69 7.53 -6.00
N MET A 94 -18.10 8.60 -5.43
CA MET A 94 -18.86 9.69 -4.80
C MET A 94 -19.53 10.62 -5.83
N GLY A 95 -18.91 10.78 -7.00
CA GLY A 95 -19.41 11.64 -8.07
C GLY A 95 -20.54 11.02 -8.91
N TRP A 96 -20.70 9.70 -8.91
CA TRP A 96 -21.76 9.04 -9.66
C TRP A 96 -23.07 9.01 -8.88
N THR A 97 -24.16 9.45 -9.51
CA THR A 97 -25.49 9.35 -8.92
C THR A 97 -26.54 9.13 -10.01
N LYS A 98 -27.56 8.31 -9.71
CA LYS A 98 -28.73 8.11 -10.57
C LYS A 98 -29.97 8.66 -9.86
N HIS A 99 -30.51 9.76 -10.38
CA HIS A 99 -31.77 10.31 -9.89
C HIS A 99 -32.94 9.61 -10.57
N ILE A 100 -33.82 9.00 -9.77
CA ILE A 100 -35.01 8.30 -10.25
C ILE A 100 -36.22 9.12 -9.83
N THR A 101 -37.06 9.48 -10.79
CA THR A 101 -38.31 10.21 -10.55
C THR A 101 -39.55 9.33 -10.75
N ASP A 102 -39.43 8.26 -11.53
CA ASP A 102 -40.48 7.26 -11.72
C ASP A 102 -40.31 6.13 -10.72
N GLU A 103 -41.20 6.05 -9.74
CA GLU A 103 -41.18 5.02 -8.69
C GLU A 103 -41.33 3.60 -9.25
N SER A 104 -41.93 3.44 -10.44
CA SER A 104 -42.09 2.12 -11.06
C SER A 104 -40.76 1.50 -11.49
N GLU A 105 -39.70 2.30 -11.74
CA GLU A 105 -38.34 1.81 -12.00
C GLU A 105 -37.70 1.14 -10.77
N LEU A 106 -38.26 1.34 -9.57
CA LEU A 106 -37.76 0.78 -8.31
C LEU A 106 -38.41 -0.56 -7.95
N ALA A 107 -39.30 -1.07 -8.80
CA ALA A 107 -39.99 -2.33 -8.56
C ALA A 107 -39.00 -3.49 -8.33
N GLY A 108 -39.20 -4.23 -7.23
CA GLY A 108 -38.35 -5.36 -6.84
C GLY A 108 -37.25 -5.03 -5.84
N LEU A 109 -37.03 -3.77 -5.50
CA LEU A 109 -36.13 -3.40 -4.40
C LEU A 109 -36.78 -3.69 -3.03
N PRO A 110 -36.01 -4.19 -2.04
CA PRO A 110 -36.49 -4.36 -0.68
C PRO A 110 -36.71 -2.99 0.01
N GLU A 111 -37.59 -2.96 1.00
CA GLU A 111 -37.96 -1.74 1.74
C GLU A 111 -36.74 -1.02 2.35
N SER A 112 -35.74 -1.77 2.83
CA SER A 112 -34.49 -1.20 3.36
C SER A 112 -33.68 -0.43 2.31
N ALA A 113 -33.65 -0.92 1.06
CA ALA A 113 -32.97 -0.24 -0.05
C ALA A 113 -33.72 1.01 -0.50
N LEU A 114 -35.06 0.95 -0.51
CA LEU A 114 -35.91 2.11 -0.80
C LEU A 114 -35.71 3.22 0.25
N ALA A 115 -35.73 2.88 1.54
CA ALA A 115 -35.49 3.84 2.61
C ALA A 115 -34.10 4.48 2.51
N ALA A 116 -33.05 3.69 2.23
CA ALA A 116 -31.69 4.20 2.04
C ALA A 116 -31.58 5.14 0.82
N ALA A 117 -32.22 4.79 -0.31
CA ALA A 117 -32.25 5.63 -1.50
C ALA A 117 -33.00 6.96 -1.25
N GLN A 118 -34.12 6.91 -0.54
CA GLN A 118 -34.88 8.09 -0.14
C GLN A 118 -34.05 8.99 0.79
N GLN A 119 -33.36 8.43 1.78
CA GLN A 119 -32.46 9.19 2.65
C GLN A 119 -31.33 9.85 1.86
N ALA A 120 -30.68 9.10 0.96
CA ALA A 120 -29.61 9.63 0.11
C ALA A 120 -30.09 10.77 -0.79
N ALA A 121 -31.34 10.73 -1.27
CA ALA A 121 -31.94 11.82 -2.04
C ALA A 121 -32.15 13.10 -1.22
N HIS A 122 -32.49 13.00 0.08
CA HIS A 122 -32.66 14.17 0.96
C HIS A 122 -31.34 14.79 1.43
N GLN A 123 -30.25 14.01 1.45
CA GLN A 123 -28.93 14.46 1.89
C GLN A 123 -28.12 15.18 0.80
N LYS A 124 -28.65 15.20 -0.43
CA LYS A 124 -28.13 15.99 -1.55
C LYS A 124 -28.73 17.38 -1.57
#